data_AF-A0A930RY97-F1
#
_entry.id   AF-A0A930RY97-F1
#
_cell.length_a   1.000
_cell.length_b   1.000
_cell.length_c   1.000
_cell.angle_alpha   90.00
_cell.angle_beta   90.00
_cell.angle_gamma   90.00
#
_symmetry.space_group_name_H-M   'P 1'
#
loop_
_entity.id
_entity.type
_entity.pdbx_description
1 polymer ?
#
loop_
_entity_poly.entity_id
_entity_poly.type
_entity_poly.pdbx_seq_one_letter_code
_entity_poly.pdbx_strand_id
1 'polypeptide(L)'
;AFSRLLEIVTQFPHYFVGSNAGLPIVGGSILSHNHYQGGRYEFPMNRAKVLETGISKKFDTVEIERLYWPLSALRLRGNNREEVFEVAVDILKAWENYENKDLEILRESNGEPHNAITPIVRRQGDAYEFDLVLRNNRTTEEFPDGIFHPHADVQHIKKENIGLIEVMGLAILPPRLERELREVRDYLVGEGSLEAVAEIHQEWAKELKAQAPTKETVDAFLQKAVSAKFCRVLEYAGVFKQTKEGQEAFSAFMHEFTK
;
A
#
# COMPACT_ATOMS: atom_id res chain seq x y z
N ALA A 1 6.59 -18.88 -1.72
CA ALA A 1 6.06 -18.13 -0.56
C ALA A 1 4.54 -18.20 -0.43
N PHE A 2 3.76 -17.98 -1.51
CA PHE A 2 2.29 -17.90 -1.46
C PHE A 2 1.60 -19.15 -0.87
N SER A 3 2.02 -20.35 -1.24
CA SER A 3 1.45 -21.61 -0.73
C SER A 3 1.49 -21.68 0.82
N ARG A 4 2.57 -21.19 1.44
CA ARG A 4 2.71 -21.16 2.91
C ARG A 4 1.76 -20.17 3.57
N LEU A 5 1.49 -19.01 2.94
CA LEU A 5 0.52 -18.04 3.45
C LEU A 5 -0.89 -18.65 3.52
N LEU A 6 -1.30 -19.34 2.44
CA LEU A 6 -2.57 -20.07 2.39
C LEU A 6 -2.64 -21.21 3.41
N GLU A 7 -1.55 -21.95 3.61
CA GLU A 7 -1.47 -22.99 4.63
C GLU A 7 -1.64 -22.43 6.05
N ILE A 8 -1.00 -21.30 6.37
CA ILE A 8 -1.12 -20.64 7.68
C ILE A 8 -2.57 -20.27 7.97
N VAL A 9 -3.28 -19.63 7.04
CA VAL A 9 -4.68 -19.25 7.26
C VAL A 9 -5.65 -20.43 7.20
N THR A 10 -5.22 -21.56 6.61
CA THR A 10 -5.99 -22.80 6.69
C THR A 10 -5.97 -23.35 8.12
N GLN A 11 -4.79 -23.34 8.76
CA GLN A 11 -4.63 -23.78 10.15
C GLN A 11 -5.20 -22.76 11.15
N PHE A 12 -5.06 -21.46 10.86
CA PHE A 12 -5.47 -20.36 11.72
C PHE A 12 -6.45 -19.41 10.99
N PRO A 13 -7.70 -19.82 10.76
CA PRO A 13 -8.65 -19.11 9.88
C PRO A 13 -9.11 -17.74 10.40
N HIS A 14 -8.79 -17.41 11.65
CA HIS A 14 -9.14 -16.14 12.27
C HIS A 14 -8.00 -15.11 12.17
N TYR A 15 -6.86 -15.48 11.60
CA TYR A 15 -5.72 -14.59 11.40
C TYR A 15 -5.62 -14.15 9.93
N PHE A 16 -5.08 -12.96 9.70
CA PHE A 16 -4.46 -12.62 8.42
C PHE A 16 -2.97 -12.96 8.47
N VAL A 17 -2.38 -13.19 7.31
CA VAL A 17 -0.93 -13.32 7.15
C VAL A 17 -0.49 -12.70 5.83
N GLY A 18 0.61 -11.96 5.85
CA GLY A 18 1.20 -11.38 4.66
C GLY A 18 2.73 -11.40 4.72
N SER A 19 3.35 -10.93 3.64
CA SER A 19 4.80 -10.87 3.52
C SER A 19 5.25 -9.63 2.75
N ASN A 20 6.40 -9.08 3.12
CA ASN A 20 7.11 -8.07 2.33
C ASN A 20 8.14 -8.71 1.38
N ALA A 21 8.25 -10.05 1.35
CA ALA A 21 9.25 -10.77 0.57
C ALA A 21 9.00 -10.60 -0.94
N GLY A 22 9.97 -10.03 -1.64
CA GLY A 22 9.92 -9.73 -3.07
C GLY A 22 10.58 -8.40 -3.44
N LEU A 23 10.90 -7.56 -2.45
CA LEU A 23 11.49 -6.26 -2.68
C LEU A 23 12.96 -6.25 -2.21
N PRO A 24 13.96 -6.14 -3.11
CA PRO A 24 15.37 -6.07 -2.72
C PRO A 24 15.69 -4.92 -1.75
N ILE A 25 14.86 -3.87 -1.72
CA ILE A 25 15.10 -2.61 -1.00
C ILE A 25 14.20 -2.45 0.24
N VAL A 26 13.23 -3.36 0.50
CA VAL A 26 12.29 -3.17 1.61
C VAL A 26 12.75 -3.91 2.87
N GLY A 27 13.70 -3.28 3.57
CA GLY A 27 13.79 -3.33 5.03
C GLY A 27 13.92 -4.72 5.68
N GLY A 28 14.52 -5.70 5.02
CA GLY A 28 14.80 -7.02 5.60
C GLY A 28 16.28 -7.35 5.52
N SER A 29 17.01 -7.21 6.63
CA SER A 29 18.46 -7.53 6.71
C SER A 29 18.77 -9.03 6.76
N ILE A 30 17.90 -9.94 6.29
CA ILE A 30 18.11 -11.40 6.45
C ILE A 30 17.69 -12.12 5.15
N LEU A 31 18.60 -12.14 4.18
CA LEU A 31 18.48 -12.79 2.85
C LEU A 31 18.52 -14.34 2.90
N SER A 32 17.91 -14.98 3.90
CA SER A 32 17.81 -16.46 3.92
C SER A 32 16.57 -17.03 4.61
N HIS A 33 15.76 -16.20 5.28
CA HIS A 33 14.58 -16.66 6.02
C HIS A 33 13.32 -16.00 5.47
N ASN A 34 12.29 -16.80 5.21
CA ASN A 34 10.99 -16.26 4.87
C ASN A 34 10.38 -15.66 6.13
N HIS A 35 10.10 -14.37 6.12
CA HIS A 35 9.40 -13.68 7.20
C HIS A 35 7.94 -13.41 6.81
N TYR A 36 7.04 -13.75 7.73
CA TYR A 36 5.60 -13.52 7.61
C TYR A 36 5.16 -12.64 8.76
N GLN A 37 4.21 -11.75 8.48
CA GLN A 37 3.57 -10.89 9.47
C GLN A 37 2.09 -11.22 9.49
N GLY A 38 1.50 -11.38 10.67
CA GLY A 38 0.11 -11.78 10.80
C GLY A 38 -0.46 -11.47 12.17
N GLY A 39 -1.78 -11.49 12.27
CA GLY A 39 -2.51 -11.12 13.48
C GLY A 39 -4.02 -11.33 13.33
N ARG A 40 -4.78 -11.05 14.39
CA ARG A 40 -6.25 -11.18 14.41
C ARG A 40 -6.96 -9.84 14.19
N TYR A 41 -6.23 -8.81 13.77
CA TYR A 41 -6.79 -7.48 13.55
C TYR A 41 -7.50 -7.39 12.20
N GLU A 42 -8.65 -6.72 12.15
CA GLU A 42 -9.36 -6.42 10.91
C GLU A 42 -8.94 -5.04 10.39
N PHE A 43 -8.24 -5.02 9.25
CA PHE A 43 -7.74 -3.78 8.66
C PHE A 43 -8.79 -3.09 7.78
N PRO A 44 -8.66 -1.77 7.54
CA PRO A 44 -9.54 -1.06 6.62
C PRO A 44 -9.61 -1.70 5.22
N MET A 45 -8.50 -2.24 4.69
CA MET A 45 -8.47 -2.96 3.41
C MET A 45 -9.42 -4.16 3.35
N ASN A 46 -9.70 -4.83 4.48
CA ASN A 46 -10.62 -5.97 4.52
C ASN A 46 -12.03 -5.57 4.03
N ARG A 47 -12.42 -4.31 4.31
CA ARG A 47 -13.71 -3.72 3.95
C ARG A 47 -13.63 -2.76 2.76
N ALA A 48 -12.52 -2.80 2.01
CA ALA A 48 -12.36 -1.96 0.83
C ALA A 48 -13.51 -2.18 -0.15
N LYS A 49 -14.06 -1.09 -0.69
CA LYS A 49 -15.08 -1.16 -1.72
C LYS A 49 -14.49 -1.84 -2.96
N VAL A 50 -15.24 -2.71 -3.61
CA VAL A 50 -14.87 -3.29 -4.90
C VAL A 50 -15.25 -2.33 -6.02
N LEU A 51 -14.31 -2.02 -6.90
CA LEU A 51 -14.54 -1.20 -8.10
C LEU A 51 -15.04 -2.04 -9.28
N GLU A 52 -14.51 -3.25 -9.39
CA GLU A 52 -14.71 -4.13 -10.53
C GLU A 52 -14.50 -5.58 -10.10
N THR A 53 -15.32 -6.50 -10.61
CA THR A 53 -15.22 -7.93 -10.34
C THR A 53 -15.22 -8.67 -11.68
N GLY A 54 -14.29 -9.59 -11.86
CA GLY A 54 -14.29 -10.55 -12.96
C GLY A 54 -14.13 -11.98 -12.45
N ILE A 55 -14.54 -12.95 -13.26
CA ILE A 55 -14.36 -14.38 -12.96
C ILE A 55 -13.10 -14.87 -13.65
N SER A 56 -12.26 -15.63 -12.96
CA SER A 56 -11.03 -16.15 -13.53
C SER A 56 -11.29 -16.95 -14.82
N LYS A 57 -10.47 -16.72 -15.85
CA LYS A 57 -10.47 -17.50 -17.10
C LYS A 57 -10.18 -18.98 -16.86
N LYS A 58 -9.40 -19.29 -15.83
CA LYS A 58 -8.91 -20.63 -15.51
C LYS A 58 -9.87 -21.41 -14.63
N PHE A 59 -10.50 -20.75 -13.66
CA PHE A 59 -11.41 -21.37 -12.69
C PHE A 59 -12.66 -20.50 -12.49
N ASP A 60 -13.83 -21.02 -12.87
CA ASP A 60 -15.12 -20.29 -12.75
C ASP A 60 -15.57 -20.04 -11.29
N THR A 61 -14.84 -20.61 -10.35
CA THR A 61 -15.03 -20.57 -8.89
C THR A 61 -14.15 -19.53 -8.19
N VAL A 62 -13.28 -18.83 -8.93
CA VAL A 62 -12.38 -17.80 -8.38
C VAL A 62 -12.74 -16.43 -8.95
N GLU A 63 -13.17 -15.53 -8.07
CA GLU A 63 -13.39 -14.12 -8.35
C GLU A 63 -12.06 -13.35 -8.25
N ILE A 64 -11.89 -12.36 -9.13
CA ILE A 64 -10.79 -11.39 -9.13
C ILE A 64 -11.41 -10.02 -9.04
N GLU A 65 -11.18 -9.33 -7.94
CA GLU A 65 -11.77 -8.03 -7.63
C GLU A 65 -10.69 -6.94 -7.64
N ARG A 66 -10.95 -5.83 -8.32
CA ARG A 66 -10.14 -4.61 -8.20
C ARG A 66 -10.67 -3.76 -7.06
N LEU A 67 -9.82 -3.47 -6.08
CA LEU A 67 -10.23 -2.74 -4.88
C LEU A 67 -10.15 -1.22 -5.08
N TYR A 68 -11.09 -0.49 -4.48
CA TYR A 68 -11.02 0.95 -4.30
C TYR A 68 -10.01 1.25 -3.19
N TRP A 69 -8.74 1.26 -3.58
CA TRP A 69 -7.62 1.39 -2.69
C TRP A 69 -6.55 2.32 -3.30
N PRO A 70 -5.82 3.11 -2.49
CA PRO A 70 -4.78 4.01 -3.00
C PRO A 70 -3.68 3.29 -3.77
N LEU A 71 -3.33 2.08 -3.33
CA LEU A 71 -2.40 1.19 -4.04
C LEU A 71 -3.14 0.31 -5.05
N SER A 72 -2.40 -0.18 -6.05
CA SER A 72 -2.90 -1.12 -7.06
C SER A 72 -3.10 -2.51 -6.44
N ALA A 73 -4.32 -2.78 -5.96
CA ALA A 73 -4.65 -4.00 -5.24
C ALA A 73 -5.73 -4.82 -5.95
N LEU A 74 -5.44 -6.10 -6.16
CA LEU A 74 -6.40 -7.11 -6.59
C LEU A 74 -6.73 -8.03 -5.40
N ARG A 75 -7.98 -8.43 -5.25
CA ARG A 75 -8.43 -9.44 -4.29
C ARG A 75 -8.90 -10.67 -5.04
N LEU A 76 -8.31 -11.81 -4.75
CA LEU A 76 -8.83 -13.10 -5.19
C LEU A 76 -9.76 -13.64 -4.11
N ARG A 77 -10.91 -14.19 -4.51
CA ARG A 77 -11.82 -14.87 -3.61
C ARG A 77 -12.26 -16.22 -4.18
N GLY A 78 -12.15 -17.27 -3.37
CA GLY A 78 -12.60 -18.61 -3.74
C GLY A 78 -12.56 -19.59 -2.58
N ASN A 79 -13.35 -20.65 -2.64
CA ASN A 79 -13.42 -21.65 -1.56
C ASN A 79 -12.34 -22.75 -1.71
N ASN A 80 -11.86 -22.98 -2.93
CA ASN A 80 -10.79 -23.93 -3.21
C ASN A 80 -9.41 -23.26 -3.07
N ARG A 81 -8.59 -23.78 -2.16
CA ARG A 81 -7.27 -23.22 -1.82
C ARG A 81 -6.31 -23.28 -3.01
N GLU A 82 -6.29 -24.41 -3.70
CA GLU A 82 -5.38 -24.68 -4.81
C GLU A 82 -5.73 -23.81 -6.02
N GLU A 83 -7.01 -23.60 -6.31
CA GLU A 83 -7.44 -22.74 -7.41
C GLU A 83 -7.07 -21.27 -7.15
N VAL A 84 -7.31 -20.76 -5.94
CA VAL A 84 -6.91 -19.40 -5.53
C VAL A 84 -5.38 -19.24 -5.59
N PHE A 85 -4.63 -20.26 -5.15
CA PHE A 85 -3.18 -20.27 -5.24
C PHE A 85 -2.69 -20.16 -6.69
N GLU A 86 -3.25 -20.96 -7.60
CA GLU A 86 -2.83 -20.97 -8.99
C GLU A 86 -3.10 -19.64 -9.69
N VAL A 87 -4.27 -19.03 -9.47
CA VAL A 87 -4.59 -17.70 -10.02
C VAL A 87 -3.62 -16.64 -9.45
N ALA A 88 -3.30 -16.71 -8.16
CA ALA A 88 -2.32 -15.79 -7.56
C ALA A 88 -0.92 -15.92 -8.18
N VAL A 89 -0.50 -17.15 -8.49
CA VAL A 89 0.79 -17.43 -9.14
C VAL A 89 0.79 -16.93 -10.59
N ASP A 90 -0.32 -17.09 -11.32
CA ASP A 90 -0.44 -16.62 -12.69
C ASP A 90 -0.34 -15.07 -12.75
N ILE A 91 -1.01 -14.36 -11.82
CA ILE A 91 -0.90 -12.90 -11.67
C ILE A 91 0.52 -12.47 -11.28
N LEU A 92 1.16 -13.16 -10.33
CA LEU A 92 2.54 -12.86 -9.92
C LEU A 92 3.49 -12.91 -11.10
N LYS A 93 3.48 -14.02 -11.86
CA LYS A 93 4.36 -14.19 -13.01
C LYS A 93 4.10 -13.15 -14.10
N ALA A 94 2.84 -12.82 -14.35
CA ALA A 94 2.52 -11.78 -15.31
C ALA A 94 3.01 -10.40 -14.85
N TRP A 95 2.81 -10.06 -13.58
CA TRP A 95 3.31 -8.81 -13.01
C TRP A 95 4.84 -8.71 -13.04
N GLU A 96 5.55 -9.78 -12.69
CA GLU A 96 7.02 -9.87 -12.79
C GLU A 96 7.53 -9.59 -14.22
N ASN A 97 6.71 -9.83 -15.24
CA ASN A 97 7.05 -9.61 -16.64
C ASN A 97 6.40 -8.37 -17.27
N TYR A 98 5.53 -7.67 -16.53
CA TYR A 98 4.73 -6.55 -17.02
C TYR A 98 5.58 -5.29 -17.20
N GLU A 99 5.39 -4.61 -18.33
CA GLU A 99 5.98 -3.30 -18.60
C GLU A 99 4.95 -2.35 -19.20
N ASN A 100 4.98 -1.10 -18.75
CA ASN A 100 4.22 -0.01 -19.33
C ASN A 100 5.04 1.28 -19.15
N LYS A 101 5.76 1.67 -20.20
CA LYS A 101 6.67 2.82 -20.19
C LYS A 101 5.94 4.14 -19.97
N ASP A 102 4.74 4.28 -20.50
CA ASP A 102 3.92 5.48 -20.35
C ASP A 102 3.48 5.71 -18.89
N LEU A 103 3.51 4.65 -18.08
CA LEU A 103 3.23 4.69 -16.63
C LEU A 103 4.49 4.55 -15.77
N GLU A 104 5.69 4.67 -16.36
CA GLU A 104 7.00 4.49 -15.69
C GLU A 104 7.23 3.08 -15.09
N ILE A 105 6.42 2.09 -15.48
CA ILE A 105 6.54 0.70 -15.02
C ILE A 105 7.48 -0.05 -15.95
N LEU A 106 8.67 -0.38 -15.46
CA LEU A 106 9.60 -1.30 -16.11
C LEU A 106 9.79 -2.52 -15.22
N ARG A 107 9.91 -3.70 -15.83
CA ARG A 107 10.09 -4.95 -15.07
C ARG A 107 11.52 -5.11 -14.56
N GLU A 108 12.50 -4.58 -15.31
CA GLU A 108 13.92 -4.74 -15.03
C GLU A 108 14.72 -3.56 -15.59
N SER A 109 15.82 -3.20 -14.94
CA SER A 109 16.88 -2.37 -15.54
C SER A 109 18.25 -2.84 -15.06
N ASN A 110 19.23 -2.94 -15.96
CA ASN A 110 20.60 -3.38 -15.63
C ASN A 110 20.65 -4.77 -14.96
N GLY A 111 19.70 -5.68 -15.28
CA GLY A 111 19.61 -7.00 -14.66
C GLY A 111 18.92 -7.03 -13.29
N GLU A 112 18.51 -5.87 -12.75
CA GLU A 112 17.80 -5.78 -11.47
C GLU A 112 16.27 -5.77 -11.69
N PRO A 113 15.52 -6.76 -11.17
CA PRO A 113 14.07 -6.79 -11.28
C PRO A 113 13.39 -5.79 -10.34
N HIS A 114 12.35 -5.12 -10.83
CA HIS A 114 11.65 -4.06 -10.10
C HIS A 114 10.27 -4.46 -9.60
N ASN A 115 9.55 -5.28 -10.36
CA ASN A 115 8.17 -5.66 -10.06
C ASN A 115 8.12 -6.72 -8.96
N ALA A 116 7.23 -6.51 -7.99
CA ALA A 116 6.94 -7.48 -6.94
C ALA A 116 5.50 -7.34 -6.45
N ILE A 117 5.06 -8.28 -5.62
CA ILE A 117 3.75 -8.25 -4.98
C ILE A 117 3.92 -8.29 -3.47
N THR A 118 3.13 -7.50 -2.74
CA THR A 118 2.89 -7.68 -1.31
C THR A 118 1.67 -8.60 -1.15
N PRO A 119 1.87 -9.91 -0.88
CA PRO A 119 0.78 -10.84 -0.68
C PRO A 119 0.18 -10.74 0.71
N ILE A 120 -1.15 -10.77 0.80
CA ILE A 120 -1.90 -10.77 2.05
C ILE A 120 -3.04 -11.77 1.94
N VAL A 121 -3.12 -12.69 2.89
CA VAL A 121 -4.09 -13.78 2.86
C VAL A 121 -4.88 -13.78 4.17
N ARG A 122 -6.18 -14.03 4.06
CA ARG A 122 -7.08 -14.25 5.19
C ARG A 122 -8.20 -15.23 4.79
N ARG A 123 -8.98 -15.66 5.79
CA ARG A 123 -10.27 -16.33 5.54
C ARG A 123 -11.41 -15.35 5.77
N GLN A 124 -12.46 -15.48 4.98
CA GLN A 124 -13.73 -14.80 5.17
C GLN A 124 -14.84 -15.86 5.08
N GLY A 125 -15.28 -16.38 6.22
CA GLY A 125 -16.08 -17.59 6.26
C GLY A 125 -15.31 -18.76 5.62
N ASP A 126 -15.91 -19.41 4.62
CA ASP A 126 -15.32 -20.54 3.91
C ASP A 126 -14.40 -20.13 2.74
N ALA A 127 -14.38 -18.84 2.39
CA ALA A 127 -13.57 -18.33 1.30
C ALA A 127 -12.14 -18.02 1.75
N TYR A 128 -11.17 -18.34 0.91
CA TYR A 128 -9.85 -17.72 0.93
C TYR A 128 -9.96 -16.36 0.25
N GLU A 129 -9.48 -15.33 0.93
CA GLU A 129 -9.23 -14.03 0.32
C GLU A 129 -7.73 -13.81 0.22
N PHE A 130 -7.27 -13.51 -0.99
CA PHE A 130 -5.87 -13.27 -1.28
C PHE A 130 -5.72 -11.91 -1.96
N ASP A 131 -5.32 -10.91 -1.16
CA ASP A 131 -4.99 -9.58 -1.66
C ASP A 131 -3.56 -9.57 -2.22
N LEU A 132 -3.44 -9.14 -3.47
CA LEU A 132 -2.22 -8.99 -4.24
C LEU A 132 -2.02 -7.51 -4.52
N VAL A 133 -1.13 -6.88 -3.75
CA VAL A 133 -0.80 -5.46 -3.94
C VAL A 133 0.44 -5.35 -4.81
N LEU A 134 0.27 -4.79 -6.02
CA LEU A 134 1.32 -4.64 -7.01
C LEU A 134 2.28 -3.53 -6.61
N ARG A 135 3.59 -3.82 -6.68
CA ARG A 135 4.68 -2.93 -6.29
C ARG A 135 5.75 -2.88 -7.38
N ASN A 136 6.45 -1.76 -7.44
CA ASN A 136 7.62 -1.55 -8.29
C ASN A 136 8.66 -0.71 -7.53
N ASN A 137 9.91 -1.14 -7.48
CA ASN A 137 10.98 -0.46 -6.71
C ASN A 137 11.93 0.39 -7.56
N ARG A 138 11.57 0.65 -8.82
CA ARG A 138 12.46 1.35 -9.74
C ARG A 138 12.76 2.75 -9.21
N THR A 139 14.04 3.10 -9.23
CA THR A 139 14.55 4.43 -8.92
C THR A 139 15.03 5.12 -10.20
N THR A 140 15.16 6.44 -10.14
CA THR A 140 15.81 7.26 -11.17
C THR A 140 16.70 8.30 -10.50
N GLU A 141 17.49 9.05 -11.27
CA GLU A 141 18.24 10.19 -10.74
C GLU A 141 17.33 11.26 -10.13
N GLU A 142 16.13 11.46 -10.69
CA GLU A 142 15.11 12.36 -10.18
C GLU A 142 14.45 11.81 -8.89
N PHE A 143 14.20 10.50 -8.85
CA PHE A 143 13.56 9.82 -7.72
C PHE A 143 14.49 8.74 -7.13
N PRO A 144 15.54 9.15 -6.38
CA PRO A 144 16.52 8.21 -5.82
C PRO A 144 15.91 7.31 -4.74
N ASP A 145 14.88 7.79 -4.03
CA ASP A 145 14.12 7.01 -3.05
C ASP A 145 13.08 6.06 -3.71
N GLY A 146 12.86 6.18 -5.03
CA GLY A 146 11.91 5.36 -5.81
C GLY A 146 10.82 6.17 -6.51
N ILE A 147 10.49 5.80 -7.75
CA ILE A 147 9.38 6.40 -8.51
C ILE A 147 8.05 6.17 -7.77
N PHE A 148 7.87 4.96 -7.25
CA PHE A 148 6.66 4.52 -6.52
C PHE A 148 6.87 4.54 -5.01
N HIS A 149 7.42 5.65 -4.50
CA HIS A 149 7.75 5.87 -3.09
C HIS A 149 7.33 7.29 -2.67
N PRO A 150 7.09 7.59 -1.38
CA PRO A 150 6.79 8.94 -0.91
C PRO A 150 7.80 10.00 -1.36
N HIS A 151 7.29 11.07 -1.96
CA HIS A 151 8.08 12.21 -2.45
C HIS A 151 8.18 13.35 -1.42
N ALA A 152 9.02 14.33 -1.72
CA ALA A 152 9.46 15.38 -0.79
C ALA A 152 8.31 16.09 -0.05
N ASP A 153 7.16 16.28 -0.69
CA ASP A 153 6.01 17.00 -0.13
C ASP A 153 5.26 16.24 0.98
N VAL A 154 5.51 14.94 1.13
CA VAL A 154 4.95 14.08 2.19
C VAL A 154 6.00 13.45 3.11
N GLN A 155 7.28 13.50 2.72
CA GLN A 155 8.40 12.89 3.47
C GLN A 155 8.57 13.47 4.89
N HIS A 156 8.09 14.69 5.15
CA HIS A 156 8.09 15.25 6.50
C HIS A 156 7.25 14.39 7.47
N ILE A 157 6.14 13.80 7.00
CA ILE A 157 5.31 12.86 7.77
C ILE A 157 5.86 11.43 7.66
N LYS A 158 6.10 10.95 6.44
CA LYS A 158 6.51 9.55 6.23
C LYS A 158 7.49 9.47 5.06
N LYS A 159 8.75 9.20 5.37
CA LYS A 159 9.81 8.99 4.38
C LYS A 159 10.17 7.53 4.18
N GLU A 160 10.01 6.70 5.20
CA GLU A 160 10.42 5.30 5.14
C GLU A 160 9.45 4.48 4.30
N ASN A 161 9.91 3.30 3.86
CA ASN A 161 9.15 2.38 3.02
C ASN A 161 7.78 2.01 3.61
N ILE A 162 6.83 1.77 2.70
CA ILE A 162 5.47 1.33 3.02
C ILE A 162 5.46 -0.19 3.22
N GLY A 163 5.36 -0.61 4.47
CA GLY A 163 5.26 -2.01 4.87
C GLY A 163 3.83 -2.54 4.84
N LEU A 164 3.69 -3.83 5.13
CA LEU A 164 2.43 -4.58 5.09
C LEU A 164 1.27 -3.87 5.83
N ILE A 165 1.50 -3.38 7.04
CA ILE A 165 0.46 -2.76 7.88
C ILE A 165 -0.07 -1.46 7.25
N GLU A 166 0.83 -0.67 6.67
CA GLU A 166 0.50 0.56 5.97
C GLU A 166 -0.23 0.28 4.65
N VAL A 167 0.20 -0.75 3.92
CA VAL A 167 -0.51 -1.26 2.73
C VAL A 167 -1.97 -1.59 3.07
N MET A 168 -2.21 -2.21 4.22
CA MET A 168 -3.56 -2.58 4.69
C MET A 168 -4.37 -1.40 5.25
N GLY A 169 -3.77 -0.21 5.34
CA GLY A 169 -4.47 1.04 5.65
C GLY A 169 -4.32 1.53 7.08
N LEU A 170 -3.34 1.03 7.84
CA LEU A 170 -3.00 1.55 9.16
C LEU A 170 -1.64 2.26 9.11
N ALA A 171 -1.63 3.57 9.34
CA ALA A 171 -0.40 4.35 9.35
C ALA A 171 0.47 4.00 10.56
N ILE A 172 1.72 3.63 10.30
CA ILE A 172 2.77 3.56 11.32
C ILE A 172 3.65 4.79 11.14
N LEU A 173 3.56 5.69 12.10
CA LEU A 173 4.25 6.98 12.05
C LEU A 173 5.55 6.97 12.86
N PRO A 174 6.58 7.72 12.43
CA PRO A 174 7.83 7.83 13.18
C PRO A 174 7.60 8.39 14.60
N PRO A 175 8.25 7.86 15.65
CA PRO A 175 8.07 8.35 17.03
C PRO A 175 8.32 9.85 17.21
N ARG A 176 9.22 10.45 16.39
CA ARG A 176 9.48 11.89 16.39
C ARG A 176 8.23 12.74 16.14
N LEU A 177 7.28 12.23 15.35
CA LEU A 177 6.07 12.96 15.00
C LEU A 177 5.18 13.23 16.21
N GLU A 178 5.28 12.45 17.29
CA GLU A 178 4.49 12.72 18.48
C GLU A 178 4.80 14.10 19.05
N ARG A 179 6.08 14.46 19.15
CA ARG A 179 6.51 15.79 19.62
C ARG A 179 6.27 16.83 18.53
N GLU A 180 6.70 16.56 17.30
CA GLU A 180 6.66 17.51 16.19
C GLU A 180 5.22 17.93 15.84
N LEU A 181 4.24 17.01 15.92
CA LEU A 181 2.83 17.34 15.70
C LEU A 181 2.23 18.15 16.86
N ARG A 182 2.72 18.01 18.09
CA ARG A 182 2.31 18.90 19.21
C ARG A 182 2.78 20.33 18.97
N GLU A 183 4.02 20.50 18.51
CA GLU A 183 4.56 21.83 18.14
C GLU A 183 3.72 22.48 17.03
N VAL A 184 3.36 21.71 15.99
CA VAL A 184 2.44 22.17 14.94
C VAL A 184 1.10 22.56 15.55
N ARG A 185 0.49 21.69 16.36
CA ARG A 185 -0.81 21.92 17.01
C ARG A 185 -0.83 23.23 17.80
N ASP A 186 0.19 23.48 18.62
CA ASP A 186 0.27 24.68 19.46
C ASP A 186 0.44 25.95 18.62
N TYR A 187 1.24 25.88 17.55
CA TYR A 187 1.35 26.97 16.58
C TYR A 187 0.01 27.29 15.90
N LEU A 188 -0.78 26.27 15.53
CA LEU A 188 -2.07 26.45 14.84
C LEU A 188 -3.07 27.28 15.67
N VAL A 189 -3.05 27.13 17.00
CA VAL A 189 -4.00 27.81 17.92
C VAL A 189 -3.40 28.99 18.68
N GLY A 190 -2.17 29.40 18.32
CA GLY A 190 -1.49 30.55 18.91
C GLY A 190 -0.94 30.32 20.31
N GLU A 191 -0.77 29.05 20.72
CA GLU A 191 -0.12 28.66 21.97
C GLU A 191 1.39 28.40 21.80
N GLY A 192 1.87 28.36 20.55
CA GLY A 192 3.28 28.26 20.17
C GLY A 192 3.66 29.21 19.03
N SER A 193 4.95 29.38 18.82
CA SER A 193 5.50 30.18 17.71
C SER A 193 5.94 29.29 16.55
N LEU A 194 6.14 29.86 15.35
CA LEU A 194 6.57 29.10 14.19
C LEU A 194 7.99 28.54 14.39
N GLU A 195 8.83 29.26 15.11
CA GLU A 195 10.23 28.91 15.40
C GLU A 195 10.34 27.66 16.30
N ALA A 196 9.28 27.35 17.07
CA ALA A 196 9.19 26.12 17.84
C ALA A 196 8.80 24.90 16.98
N VAL A 197 8.22 25.12 15.79
CA VAL A 197 7.90 24.05 14.84
C VAL A 197 9.15 23.64 14.09
N ALA A 198 9.45 22.33 14.08
CA ALA A 198 10.53 21.76 13.28
C ALA A 198 10.48 22.28 11.82
N GLU A 199 11.62 22.70 11.28
CA GLU A 199 11.74 23.39 9.98
C GLU A 199 11.01 22.65 8.85
N ILE A 200 11.13 21.32 8.82
CA ILE A 200 10.48 20.42 7.86
C ILE A 200 8.94 20.47 7.86
N HIS A 201 8.32 21.10 8.86
CA HIS A 201 6.86 21.25 8.99
C HIS A 201 6.38 22.69 8.85
N GLN A 202 7.28 23.68 8.83
CA GLN A 202 6.88 25.09 8.95
C GLN A 202 5.98 25.56 7.80
N GLU A 203 6.30 25.21 6.56
CA GLU A 203 5.45 25.57 5.41
C GLU A 203 4.07 24.92 5.49
N TRP A 204 4.03 23.62 5.81
CA TRP A 204 2.76 22.92 6.02
C TRP A 204 1.97 23.49 7.20
N ALA A 205 2.63 23.86 8.29
CA ALA A 205 1.98 24.48 9.45
C ALA A 205 1.38 25.85 9.11
N LYS A 206 2.04 26.65 8.26
CA LYS A 206 1.48 27.92 7.73
C LYS A 206 0.24 27.68 6.89
N GLU A 207 0.28 26.72 5.97
CA GLU A 207 -0.87 26.33 5.14
C GLU A 207 -2.07 25.87 5.99
N LEU A 208 -1.80 25.09 7.03
CA LEU A 208 -2.80 24.64 7.99
C LEU A 208 -3.37 25.79 8.83
N LYS A 209 -2.51 26.72 9.28
CA LYS A 209 -2.95 27.88 10.08
C LYS A 209 -3.83 28.83 9.29
N ALA A 210 -3.60 28.96 7.98
CA ALA A 210 -4.45 29.76 7.10
C ALA A 210 -5.90 29.26 7.01
N GLN A 211 -6.16 27.99 7.36
CA GLN A 211 -7.51 27.42 7.46
C GLN A 211 -8.20 27.74 8.80
N ALA A 212 -7.52 28.48 9.68
CA ALA A 212 -8.01 28.99 10.96
C ALA A 212 -8.70 27.93 11.86
N PRO A 213 -8.04 26.80 12.18
CA PRO A 213 -8.56 25.85 13.17
C PRO A 213 -8.64 26.51 14.56
N THR A 214 -9.62 26.09 15.36
CA THR A 214 -9.82 26.57 16.73
C THR A 214 -9.24 25.59 17.76
N LYS A 215 -9.11 26.00 19.02
CA LYS A 215 -8.64 25.11 20.11
C LYS A 215 -9.49 23.86 20.27
N GLU A 216 -10.79 23.97 20.00
CA GLU A 216 -11.75 22.88 20.12
C GLU A 216 -11.68 21.90 18.93
N THR A 217 -11.16 22.34 17.78
CA THR A 217 -11.18 21.59 16.52
C THR A 217 -9.79 21.15 16.06
N VAL A 218 -8.72 21.72 16.61
CA VAL A 218 -7.35 21.55 16.11
C VAL A 218 -6.87 20.11 16.09
N ASP A 219 -7.23 19.29 17.09
CA ASP A 219 -6.73 17.91 17.15
C ASP A 219 -7.33 17.05 16.04
N ALA A 220 -8.65 17.14 15.82
CA ALA A 220 -9.34 16.46 14.73
C ALA A 220 -8.91 16.99 13.36
N PHE A 221 -8.72 18.32 13.26
CA PHE A 221 -8.22 18.97 12.05
C PHE A 221 -6.81 18.49 11.69
N LEU A 222 -5.89 18.47 12.67
CA LEU A 222 -4.52 18.01 12.47
C LEU A 222 -4.47 16.52 12.14
N GLN A 223 -5.28 15.68 12.83
CA GLN A 223 -5.40 14.27 12.51
C GLN A 223 -5.86 14.05 11.05
N LYS A 224 -6.85 14.83 10.59
CA LYS A 224 -7.31 14.79 9.19
C LYS A 224 -6.21 15.23 8.22
N ALA A 225 -5.46 16.27 8.56
CA ALA A 225 -4.35 16.76 7.75
C ALA A 225 -3.21 15.72 7.63
N VAL A 226 -2.83 15.07 8.73
CA VAL A 226 -1.87 13.96 8.74
C VAL A 226 -2.39 12.80 7.91
N SER A 227 -3.67 12.44 8.06
CA SER A 227 -4.30 11.37 7.29
C SER A 227 -4.29 11.67 5.78
N ALA A 228 -4.51 12.93 5.38
CA ALA A 228 -4.43 13.34 3.98
C ALA A 228 -3.00 13.20 3.43
N LYS A 229 -1.97 13.59 4.19
CA LYS A 229 -0.57 13.36 3.81
C LYS A 229 -0.26 11.86 3.69
N PHE A 230 -0.75 11.04 4.62
CA PHE A 230 -0.55 9.59 4.56
C PHE A 230 -1.32 8.93 3.40
N CYS A 231 -2.51 9.41 3.02
CA CYS A 231 -3.20 8.93 1.82
C CYS A 231 -2.34 9.15 0.58
N ARG A 232 -1.76 10.36 0.44
CA ARG A 232 -0.84 10.69 -0.66
C ARG A 232 0.43 9.83 -0.66
N VAL A 233 0.97 9.51 0.52
CA VAL A 233 2.07 8.54 0.69
C VAL A 233 1.71 7.18 0.05
N LEU A 234 0.50 6.67 0.28
CA LEU A 234 0.06 5.41 -0.33
C LEU A 234 -0.22 5.55 -1.84
N GLU A 235 -0.77 6.67 -2.29
CA GLU A 235 -0.99 6.96 -3.72
C GLU A 235 0.33 7.06 -4.50
N TYR A 236 1.38 7.62 -3.89
CA TYR A 236 2.73 7.57 -4.46
C TYR A 236 3.22 6.13 -4.61
N ALA A 237 2.91 5.25 -3.65
CA ALA A 237 3.29 3.84 -3.71
C ALA A 237 2.47 2.99 -4.69
N GLY A 238 1.32 3.47 -5.18
CA GLY A 238 0.53 2.80 -6.20
C GLY A 238 1.21 2.84 -7.58
N VAL A 239 1.33 1.68 -8.24
CA VAL A 239 1.97 1.57 -9.57
C VAL A 239 1.07 2.06 -10.69
N PHE A 240 -0.19 1.62 -10.67
CA PHE A 240 -1.25 2.20 -11.48
C PHE A 240 -1.86 3.39 -10.73
N LYS A 241 -1.52 4.61 -11.17
CA LYS A 241 -1.96 5.84 -10.52
C LYS A 241 -3.47 6.01 -10.56
N GLN A 242 -4.01 6.84 -9.65
CA GLN A 242 -5.44 7.20 -9.60
C GLN A 242 -5.84 8.20 -10.71
N THR A 243 -5.16 8.15 -11.86
CA THR A 243 -5.49 8.88 -13.08
C THR A 243 -6.32 7.99 -14.00
N LYS A 244 -6.94 8.57 -15.03
CA LYS A 244 -7.72 7.79 -16.00
C LYS A 244 -6.87 6.71 -16.68
N GLU A 245 -5.68 7.09 -17.15
CA GLU A 245 -4.74 6.22 -17.86
C GLU A 245 -4.24 5.08 -16.94
N GLY A 246 -3.94 5.40 -15.68
CA GLY A 246 -3.54 4.40 -14.70
C GLY A 246 -4.64 3.38 -14.41
N GLN A 247 -5.88 3.84 -14.23
CA GLN A 247 -7.01 2.95 -13.97
C GLN A 247 -7.43 2.12 -15.19
N GLU A 248 -7.33 2.67 -16.40
CA GLU A 248 -7.55 1.92 -17.66
C GLU A 248 -6.51 0.81 -17.83
N ALA A 249 -5.23 1.11 -17.60
CA ALA A 249 -4.17 0.11 -17.67
C ALA A 249 -4.32 -0.97 -16.57
N PHE A 250 -4.76 -0.60 -15.37
CA PHE A 250 -4.99 -1.56 -14.30
C PHE A 250 -6.17 -2.50 -14.61
N SER A 251 -7.27 -1.96 -15.17
CA SER A 251 -8.41 -2.75 -15.64
C SER A 251 -7.98 -3.71 -16.76
N ALA A 252 -7.21 -3.22 -17.75
CA ALA A 252 -6.67 -4.05 -18.82
C ALA A 252 -5.78 -5.19 -18.29
N PHE A 253 -4.91 -4.91 -17.30
CA PHE A 253 -4.10 -5.94 -16.65
C PHE A 253 -4.97 -7.01 -15.96
N MET A 254 -6.02 -6.60 -15.23
CA MET A 254 -6.95 -7.55 -14.60
C MET A 254 -7.67 -8.43 -15.65
N HIS A 255 -8.08 -7.85 -16.79
CA HIS A 255 -8.78 -8.56 -17.88
C HIS A 255 -7.94 -9.62 -18.59
N GLU A 256 -6.62 -9.64 -18.40
CA GLU A 256 -5.78 -10.76 -18.84
C GLU A 256 -6.21 -12.07 -18.15
N PHE A 257 -6.69 -11.98 -16.91
CA PHE A 257 -7.05 -13.12 -16.06
C PHE A 257 -8.56 -13.36 -15.94
N THR A 258 -9.42 -12.43 -16.38
CA THR A 258 -10.87 -12.51 -16.18
C THR A 258 -11.66 -12.68 -17.48
N LYS A 259 -12.77 -13.44 -17.43
CA LYS A 259 -13.75 -13.57 -18.51
C LYS A 259 -14.68 -12.36 -18.58
#